data_AF-A0A2X1WZD4-F1
#
_entry.id   AF-A0A2X1WZD4-F1
#
_cell.length_a   1.000
_cell.length_b   1.000
_cell.length_c   1.000
_cell.angle_alpha   90.00
_cell.angle_beta   90.00
_cell.angle_gamma   90.00
#
_symmetry.space_group_name_H-M   'P 1'
#
loop_
_entity.id
_entity.type
_entity.pdbx_description
1 polymer ?
#
loop_
_entity_poly.entity_id
_entity_poly.type
_entity_poly.pdbx_seq_one_letter_code
_entity_poly.pdbx_strand_id
1 'polypeptide(L)' 'MRPAAIIRDLDLLRPIYRQTASYGHFGRNDLDLPWEKTDRVEDLKKYLK' A
#
# COMPACT_ATOMS: atom_id res chain seq x y z
N MET A 1 -7.95 11.03 8.31
CA MET A 1 -6.65 10.50 7.80
C MET A 1 -5.53 11.35 8.39
N ARG A 2 -4.45 10.74 8.90
CA ARG A 2 -3.30 11.46 9.49
C ARG A 2 -2.00 11.01 8.81
N PRO A 3 -1.05 11.89 8.45
CA PRO A 3 0.18 11.51 7.76
C PRO A 3 0.96 10.38 8.47
N ALA A 4 1.14 10.47 9.78
CA ALA A 4 1.85 9.45 10.57
C ALA A 4 1.16 8.07 10.54
N ALA A 5 -0.17 8.03 10.42
CA ALA A 5 -0.90 6.77 10.32
C ALA A 5 -0.66 6.09 8.97
N ILE A 6 -0.53 6.85 7.87
CA ILE A 6 -0.23 6.31 6.54
C ILE A 6 1.15 5.65 6.53
N ILE A 7 2.15 6.36 7.08
CA ILE A 7 3.53 5.87 7.14
C ILE A 7 3.60 4.55 7.92
N ARG A 8 2.93 4.48 9.07
CA ARG A 8 2.89 3.27 9.90
C ARG A 8 2.15 2.14 9.22
N ASP A 9 0.94 2.40 8.72
CA ASP A 9 0.05 1.36 8.18
C ASP A 9 0.59 0.75 6.88
N LEU A 10 1.34 1.52 6.09
CA LEU A 10 2.00 1.05 4.85
C LEU A 10 3.49 0.76 5.03
N ASP A 11 4.02 0.87 6.25
CA ASP A 11 5.44 0.63 6.57
C ASP A 11 6.41 1.31 5.58
N LEU A 12 6.29 2.64 5.46
CA LEU A 12 6.93 3.43 4.41
C LEU A 12 8.37 3.85 4.72
N LEU A 13 8.86 3.74 5.96
CA LEU A 13 10.22 4.15 6.33
C LEU A 13 11.27 3.09 5.95
N ARG A 14 11.26 2.68 4.68
CA ARG A 14 12.11 1.64 4.10
C ARG A 14 12.61 2.05 2.71
N PRO A 15 13.76 1.54 2.24
CA PRO A 15 14.31 1.89 0.94
C PRO A 15 13.63 1.13 -0.23
N ILE A 16 12.31 1.31 -0.40
CA ILE A 16 11.49 0.58 -1.40
C ILE A 16 11.20 1.38 -2.68
N TYR A 17 11.59 2.66 -2.74
CA TYR A 17 11.13 3.58 -3.78
C TYR A 17 11.86 3.47 -5.13
N ARG A 18 13.05 2.86 -5.17
CA ARG A 18 13.85 2.79 -6.41
C ARG A 18 13.17 1.97 -7.50
N GLN A 19 12.47 0.90 -7.13
CA GLN A 19 11.84 -0.04 -8.06
C GLN A 19 10.64 0.57 -8.80
N THR A 20 10.03 1.61 -8.22
CA THR A 20 8.87 2.31 -8.79
C THR A 20 9.23 3.59 -9.56
N ALA A 21 10.51 3.98 -9.59
CA ALA A 21 10.98 5.17 -10.30
C ALA A 21 10.86 5.04 -11.84
N SER A 22 10.69 3.82 -12.34
CA SER A 22 10.39 3.51 -13.74
C SER A 22 9.20 2.55 -13.81
N TYR A 23 8.49 2.60 -14.94
CA TYR A 23 7.34 1.74 -15.24
C TYR A 23 6.15 1.89 -14.26
N GLY A 24 6.10 2.99 -13.50
CA GLY A 24 4.96 3.39 -12.68
C GLY A 24 4.99 2.88 -11.22
N HIS A 25 4.21 3.56 -10.37
CA HIS A 25 4.09 3.29 -8.94
C HIS A 25 2.96 2.31 -8.59
N PHE A 26 2.02 2.08 -9.50
CA PHE A 26 0.79 1.33 -9.27
C PHE A 26 0.63 0.16 -10.25
N GLY A 27 -0.13 -0.86 -9.84
CA GLY A 27 -0.44 -2.03 -10.67
C GLY A 27 0.75 -2.93 -10.96
N ARG A 28 1.81 -2.82 -10.16
CA ARG A 28 3.05 -3.59 -10.28
C ARG A 28 2.94 -4.91 -9.54
N ASN A 29 2.26 -5.88 -10.16
CA ASN A 29 2.11 -7.23 -9.60
C ASN A 29 3.44 -8.01 -9.49
N ASP A 30 4.49 -7.49 -10.12
CA ASP A 30 5.86 -8.00 -10.05
C ASP A 30 6.64 -7.51 -8.81
N LEU A 31 6.08 -6.56 -8.03
CA LEU A 31 6.72 -5.97 -6.85
C LEU A 31 5.85 -6.17 -5.59
N ASP A 32 6.46 -6.39 -4.42
CA ASP A 32 5.74 -6.42 -3.13
C ASP A 32 5.64 -5.01 -2.53
N LEU A 33 4.69 -4.23 -3.04
CA LEU A 33 4.42 -2.86 -2.58
C LEU A 33 3.27 -2.85 -1.56
N PRO A 34 3.44 -2.18 -0.40
CA PRO A 34 2.44 -2.24 0.68
C PRO A 34 1.09 -1.62 0.30
N TRP A 35 1.06 -0.64 -0.62
CA TRP A 35 -0.19 -0.01 -1.07
C TRP A 35 -0.95 -0.79 -2.14
N GLU A 36 -0.35 -1.82 -2.73
CA GLU A 36 -1.03 -2.71 -3.69
C GLU A 36 -1.77 -3.86 -2.97
N LYS A 37 -1.57 -4.01 -1.65
CA LYS A 37 -2.21 -5.07 -0.86
C LYS A 37 -3.70 -4.80 -0.69
N THR A 38 -4.50 -5.85 -0.90
CA THR A 38 -5.96 -5.85 -0.74
C THR A 38 -6.41 -6.53 0.56
N ASP A 39 -5.55 -6.51 1.57
CA ASP A 39 -5.74 -7.16 2.87
C ASP A 39 -6.90 -6.57 3.70
N ARG A 40 -7.28 -5.32 3.45
CA ARG A 40 -8.42 -4.65 4.13
C ARG A 40 -9.79 -4.94 3.52
N VAL A 41 -9.89 -5.73 2.45
CA VAL A 41 -11.17 -5.98 1.75
C VAL A 41 -12.23 -6.57 2.67
N GLU A 42 -11.88 -7.53 3.51
CA GLU A 42 -12.85 -8.17 4.41
C GLU A 42 -13.33 -7.22 5.51
N ASP A 43 -12.47 -6.34 6.02
CA ASP A 43 -12.87 -5.33 6.98
C ASP A 43 -13.83 -4.32 6.37
N LEU A 44 -13.57 -3.87 5.13
CA LEU A 44 -14.47 -2.98 4.40
C LEU A 44 -15.84 -3.62 4.15
N LYS A 45 -15.89 -4.91 3.77
CA LYS A 45 -17.16 -5.64 3.58
C LYS A 45 -18.01 -5.69 4.85
N LYS A 46 -17.40 -5.76 6.05
CA LYS A 46 -18.14 -5.77 7.32
C LYS A 46 -18.90 -4.46 7.56
N TYR A 47 -18.39 -3.32 7.09
CA TYR A 47 -19.03 -2.01 7.26
C TYR A 47 -20.14 -1.71 6.24
N LEU A 48 -20.23 -2.51 5.17
CA LEU A 48 -21.23 -2.35 4.10
C LEU A 48 -22.44 -3.28 4.27
N LYS A 49 -22.43 -4.14 5.29
CA LYS A 49 -23.59 -4.93 5.73
C LYS A 49 -24.43 -4.12 6.72
#